data_AF-A0A1B6FWP4-F1
#
_entry.id   AF-A0A1B6FWP4-F1
#
_cell.length_a   1.000
_cell.length_b   1.000
_cell.length_c   1.000
_cell.angle_alpha   90.00
_cell.angle_beta   90.00
_cell.angle_gamma   90.00
#
_symmetry.space_group_name_H-M   'P 1'
#
loop_
_entity.id
_entity.type
_entity.pdbx_description
1 polymer ?
#
loop_
_entity_poly.entity_id
_entity_poly.type
_entity_poly.pdbx_seq_one_letter_code
_entity_poly.pdbx_strand_id
1 'polypeptide(L)'
;EPGLPGYPGVKGEPGLPGLMGAPGKPGFQGMKGDRGLDGLRGLDGPQGPPGFPGANGAPGIKGDRGNEGISGQPGAPCTKQADYPTGNLLVKHSQSDFVPECDVGEKLWDGYSMLYVEGNEKAHNQDLGHAGSCVRK
;
A
#
# COMPACT_ATOMS: atom_id res chain seq x y z
N GLU A 1 118.87 67.42 27.14
CA GLU A 1 118.99 66.81 25.80
C GLU A 1 117.84 65.84 25.57
N PRO A 2 117.05 66.07 24.52
CA PRO A 2 116.96 65.07 23.44
C PRO A 2 117.44 65.62 22.09
N GLY A 3 118.27 64.86 21.37
CA GLY A 3 118.70 65.16 20.00
C GLY A 3 117.57 64.95 18.99
N LEU A 4 117.53 65.83 18.00
CA LEU A 4 116.43 66.06 17.06
C LEU A 4 115.97 64.76 16.35
N PRO A 5 114.64 64.56 16.21
CA PRO A 5 114.10 63.43 15.46
C PRO A 5 114.65 63.37 14.03
N GLY A 6 114.93 62.15 13.56
CA GLY A 6 115.41 61.89 12.22
C GLY A 6 114.43 62.41 11.16
N TYR A 7 114.98 62.87 10.03
CA TYR A 7 114.17 63.35 8.89
C TYR A 7 113.15 62.29 8.47
N PRO A 8 111.88 62.67 8.21
CA PRO A 8 110.89 61.75 7.69
C PRO A 8 111.37 61.14 6.37
N GLY A 9 111.24 59.81 6.25
CA GLY A 9 111.54 59.12 5.00
C GLY A 9 110.68 59.67 3.86
N VAL A 10 111.26 59.75 2.66
CA VAL A 10 110.55 60.12 1.43
C VAL A 10 109.34 59.20 1.24
N LYS A 11 108.18 59.82 0.99
CA LYS A 11 106.92 59.10 0.75
C LYS A 11 107.06 58.24 -0.50
N GLY A 12 106.77 56.95 -0.39
CA GLY A 12 106.79 56.03 -1.53
C GLY A 12 105.82 56.46 -2.63
N GLU A 13 106.18 56.19 -3.89
CA GLU A 13 105.32 56.46 -5.03
C GLU A 13 103.97 55.72 -4.90
N PRO A 14 102.86 56.31 -5.39
CA PRO A 14 101.58 55.62 -5.43
C PRO A 14 101.69 54.33 -6.24
N GLY A 15 101.13 53.23 -5.72
CA GLY A 15 101.06 51.97 -6.47
C GLY A 15 100.26 52.13 -7.78
N LEU A 16 100.63 51.37 -8.80
CA LEU A 16 99.88 51.32 -10.06
C LEU A 16 98.41 50.91 -9.80
N PRO A 17 97.44 51.46 -10.55
CA PRO A 17 96.05 50.99 -10.49
C PRO A 17 95.97 49.48 -10.78
N GLY A 18 95.13 48.77 -10.01
CA GLY A 18 94.91 47.34 -10.24
C GLY A 18 94.32 47.07 -11.63
N LEU A 19 94.69 45.94 -12.24
CA LEU A 19 94.11 45.49 -13.50
C LEU A 19 92.59 45.29 -13.34
N MET A 20 91.82 45.68 -14.37
CA MET A 20 90.38 45.45 -14.41
C MET A 20 90.09 43.94 -14.35
N GLY A 21 89.15 43.54 -13.49
CA GLY A 21 88.75 42.14 -13.36
C GLY A 21 88.18 41.57 -14.66
N ALA A 22 88.44 40.28 -14.93
CA ALA A 22 87.87 39.60 -16.08
C ALA A 22 86.32 39.59 -16.00
N PRO A 23 85.60 39.69 -17.13
CA PRO A 23 84.15 39.54 -17.15
C PRO A 23 83.72 38.20 -16.53
N GLY A 24 82.59 38.22 -15.80
CA GLY A 24 82.01 37.01 -15.24
C GLY A 24 81.64 35.99 -16.32
N LYS A 25 81.79 34.69 -16.02
CA LYS A 25 81.36 33.63 -16.95
C LYS A 25 79.83 33.70 -17.14
N PRO A 26 79.31 33.43 -18.35
CA PRO A 26 77.86 33.29 -18.56
C PRO A 26 77.27 32.25 -17.59
N GLY A 27 76.05 32.51 -17.10
CA GLY A 27 75.34 31.56 -16.25
C GLY A 27 75.04 30.25 -16.99
N PHE A 28 74.98 29.15 -16.24
CA PHE A 28 74.61 27.85 -16.81
C PHE A 28 73.17 27.86 -17.32
N GLN A 29 72.91 27.18 -18.43
CA GLN A 29 71.55 26.97 -18.92
C GLN A 29 70.75 26.16 -17.89
N GLY A 30 69.52 26.59 -17.59
CA GLY A 30 68.65 25.88 -16.66
C GLY A 30 68.35 24.45 -17.12
N MET A 31 68.30 23.51 -16.18
CA MET A 31 67.97 22.11 -16.48
C MET A 31 66.55 22.00 -17.05
N LYS A 32 66.37 21.16 -18.07
CA LYS A 32 65.05 20.83 -18.62
C LYS A 32 64.24 20.11 -17.53
N GLY A 33 63.00 20.52 -17.31
CA GLY A 33 62.12 19.88 -16.35
C GLY A 33 61.86 18.41 -16.67
N ASP A 34 61.65 17.59 -15.63
CA ASP A 34 61.37 16.17 -15.75
C ASP A 34 60.05 15.90 -16.50
N ARG A 35 59.98 14.75 -17.16
CA ARG A 35 58.74 14.29 -17.80
C ARG A 35 57.69 14.02 -16.71
N GLY A 36 56.47 14.50 -16.91
CA GLY A 36 55.35 14.20 -16.01
C GLY A 36 55.11 12.69 -15.87
N LEU A 37 54.64 12.27 -14.69
CA LEU A 37 54.32 10.87 -14.40
C LEU A 37 53.21 10.35 -15.31
N ASP A 38 53.27 9.07 -15.67
CA ASP A 38 52.20 8.41 -16.42
C ASP A 38 50.90 8.42 -15.61
N GLY A 39 49.77 8.60 -16.31
CA GLY A 39 48.44 8.61 -15.69
C GLY A 39 48.08 7.25 -15.07
N LEU A 40 47.35 7.27 -13.95
CA LEU A 40 46.84 6.06 -13.31
C LEU A 40 45.87 5.31 -14.25
N ARG A 41 45.96 3.97 -14.26
CA ARG A 41 45.00 3.11 -14.97
C ARG A 41 43.59 3.37 -14.40
N GLY A 42 42.60 3.51 -15.28
CA GLY A 42 41.20 3.67 -14.88
C GLY A 42 40.73 2.49 -14.03
N LEU A 43 39.81 2.76 -13.09
CA LEU A 43 39.19 1.74 -12.26
C LEU A 43 38.31 0.81 -13.11
N ASP A 44 38.21 -0.45 -12.71
CA ASP A 44 37.27 -1.40 -13.31
C ASP A 44 35.83 -0.91 -13.12
N GLY A 45 34.99 -1.14 -14.12
CA GLY A 45 33.58 -0.76 -14.07
C GLY A 45 32.83 -1.51 -12.95
N PRO A 46 31.74 -0.93 -12.42
CA PRO A 46 30.93 -1.58 -11.40
C PRO A 46 30.29 -2.87 -11.94
N GLN A 47 30.10 -3.85 -11.05
CA GLN A 47 29.34 -5.06 -11.37
C GLN A 47 27.92 -4.70 -11.81
N GLY A 48 27.43 -5.37 -12.87
CA GLY A 48 26.05 -5.19 -13.34
C GLY A 48 25.00 -5.56 -12.28
N PRO A 49 23.79 -4.99 -12.36
CA PRO A 49 22.73 -5.28 -11.41
C PRO A 49 22.26 -6.75 -11.49
N PRO A 50 21.73 -7.33 -10.40
CA PRO A 50 21.06 -8.63 -10.43
C PRO A 50 19.93 -8.69 -11.47
N GLY A 51 19.70 -9.87 -12.04
CA GLY A 51 18.57 -10.09 -12.94
C GLY A 51 17.22 -9.93 -12.24
N PHE A 52 16.17 -9.61 -13.01
CA PHE A 52 14.82 -9.48 -12.48
C PHE A 52 14.27 -10.84 -11.99
N PRO A 53 13.39 -10.84 -10.97
CA PRO A 53 12.64 -12.04 -10.58
C PRO A 53 11.84 -12.63 -11.74
N GLY A 54 11.68 -13.95 -11.76
CA GLY A 54 10.83 -14.63 -12.74
C GLY A 54 9.37 -14.22 -12.62
N ALA A 55 8.62 -14.31 -13.72
CA ALA A 55 7.18 -14.01 -13.72
C ALA A 55 6.41 -14.99 -12.82
N ASN A 56 5.34 -14.50 -12.20
CA ASN A 56 4.42 -15.34 -11.44
C ASN A 56 3.80 -16.41 -12.34
N GLY A 57 3.61 -17.63 -11.81
CA GLY A 57 2.90 -18.70 -12.50
C GLY A 57 1.46 -18.30 -12.82
N ALA A 58 0.91 -18.87 -13.90
CA ALA A 58 -0.49 -18.65 -14.28
C ALA A 58 -1.45 -19.16 -13.19
N PRO A 59 -2.62 -18.50 -12.99
CA PRO A 59 -3.66 -19.02 -12.12
C PRO A 59 -4.10 -20.44 -12.52
N GLY A 60 -4.43 -21.28 -11.53
CA GLY A 60 -4.97 -22.62 -11.79
C GLY A 60 -6.30 -22.56 -12.55
N ILE A 61 -6.61 -23.62 -13.30
CA ILE A 61 -7.88 -23.75 -14.00
C ILE A 61 -9.05 -23.82 -13.01
N LYS A 62 -10.14 -23.11 -13.32
CA LYS A 62 -11.39 -23.18 -12.55
C LYS A 62 -11.97 -24.59 -12.67
N GLY A 63 -12.42 -25.17 -11.55
CA GLY A 63 -13.09 -26.47 -11.56
C GLY A 63 -14.39 -26.45 -12.38
N ASP A 64 -14.76 -27.63 -12.90
CA ASP A 64 -15.99 -27.80 -13.68
C ASP A 64 -17.25 -27.55 -12.86
N ARG A 65 -18.33 -27.13 -13.53
CA ARG A 65 -19.64 -27.00 -12.91
C ARG A 65 -20.13 -28.38 -12.46
N GLY A 66 -20.63 -28.48 -11.24
CA GLY A 66 -21.26 -29.72 -10.75
C GLY A 66 -22.45 -30.13 -11.64
N ASN A 67 -22.70 -31.44 -11.71
CA ASN A 67 -23.83 -31.99 -12.46
C ASN A 67 -25.17 -31.44 -11.95
N GLU A 68 -26.17 -31.38 -12.82
CA GLU A 68 -27.54 -31.10 -12.40
C GLU A 68 -28.03 -32.16 -11.41
N GLY A 69 -28.82 -31.71 -10.43
CA GLY A 69 -29.45 -32.62 -9.47
C GLY A 69 -30.44 -33.56 -10.15
N ILE A 70 -30.64 -34.75 -9.58
CA ILE A 70 -31.69 -35.66 -10.04
C ILE A 70 -33.07 -34.99 -9.94
N SER A 71 -33.92 -35.20 -10.94
CA SER A 71 -35.32 -34.76 -10.86
C SER A 71 -36.00 -35.40 -9.66
N GLY A 72 -36.83 -34.63 -8.96
CA GLY A 72 -37.64 -35.13 -7.85
C GLY A 72 -38.61 -36.22 -8.30
N GLN A 73 -38.99 -37.11 -7.38
CA GLN A 73 -40.03 -38.09 -7.64
C GLN A 73 -41.38 -37.38 -7.87
N PRO A 74 -42.27 -37.91 -8.73
CA PRO A 74 -43.63 -37.41 -8.85
C PRO A 74 -44.33 -37.34 -7.49
N GLY A 75 -45.13 -36.29 -7.26
CA GLY A 75 -45.94 -36.17 -6.06
C GLY A 75 -46.95 -37.31 -5.93
N ALA A 76 -47.33 -37.64 -4.70
CA ALA A 76 -48.38 -38.63 -4.45
C ALA A 76 -49.70 -38.23 -5.14
N PRO A 77 -50.52 -39.21 -5.58
CA PRO A 77 -51.83 -38.92 -6.15
C PRO A 77 -52.71 -38.20 -5.12
N CYS A 78 -53.53 -37.24 -5.60
CA CYS A 78 -54.47 -36.52 -4.75
C CYS A 78 -55.48 -37.51 -4.14
N THR A 79 -55.46 -37.68 -2.82
CA THR A 79 -56.52 -38.37 -2.10
C THR A 79 -57.76 -37.47 -2.11
N LYS A 80 -58.94 -38.01 -2.43
CA LYS A 80 -60.20 -37.24 -2.45
C LYS A 80 -60.67 -36.84 -1.04
N GLN A 81 -59.98 -37.27 0.00
CA GLN A 81 -60.13 -36.78 1.35
C GLN A 81 -59.07 -35.71 1.60
N ALA A 82 -59.53 -34.47 1.65
CA ALA A 82 -58.73 -33.41 2.24
C ALA A 82 -58.65 -33.69 3.76
N ASP A 83 -57.46 -34.01 4.25
CA ASP A 83 -57.18 -34.11 5.70
C ASP A 83 -57.24 -32.74 6.42
N TYR A 84 -57.63 -31.68 5.71
CA TYR A 84 -57.72 -30.31 6.21
C TYR A 84 -59.15 -29.78 6.06
N PRO A 85 -59.63 -28.97 7.03
CA PRO A 85 -60.94 -28.35 6.94
C PRO A 85 -61.02 -27.49 5.67
N THR A 86 -61.96 -27.84 4.80
CA THR A 86 -62.26 -27.09 3.59
C THR A 86 -63.42 -26.12 3.87
N GLY A 87 -63.33 -24.89 3.38
CA GLY A 87 -64.35 -23.88 3.63
C GLY A 87 -63.81 -22.45 3.54
N ASN A 88 -64.66 -21.49 3.90
CA ASN A 88 -64.27 -20.09 4.02
C ASN A 88 -63.75 -19.81 5.43
N LEU A 89 -62.65 -19.06 5.52
CA LEU A 89 -62.12 -18.58 6.78
C LEU A 89 -62.68 -17.19 7.09
N LEU A 90 -63.22 -17.02 8.29
CA LEU A 90 -63.65 -15.73 8.82
C LEU A 90 -62.74 -15.35 9.99
N VAL A 91 -62.21 -14.12 9.95
CA VAL A 91 -61.43 -13.54 11.03
C VAL A 91 -62.20 -12.37 11.63
N LYS A 92 -62.33 -12.35 12.96
CA LYS A 92 -62.98 -11.26 13.70
C LYS A 92 -61.97 -10.67 14.69
N HIS A 93 -61.90 -9.34 14.72
CA HIS A 93 -61.10 -8.58 15.67
C HIS A 93 -62.04 -7.85 16.63
N SER A 94 -61.93 -8.12 17.94
CA SER A 94 -62.80 -7.49 18.95
C SER A 94 -62.50 -6.02 19.21
N GLN A 95 -61.26 -5.60 18.93
CA GLN A 95 -60.73 -4.29 19.34
C GLN A 95 -60.81 -4.07 20.87
N SER A 96 -60.83 -5.15 21.63
CA SER A 96 -60.81 -5.20 23.10
C SER A 96 -59.94 -6.35 23.58
N ASP A 97 -59.87 -6.55 24.88
CA ASP A 97 -59.23 -7.68 25.54
C ASP A 97 -60.10 -8.95 25.58
N PHE A 98 -61.34 -8.87 25.09
CA PHE A 98 -62.25 -10.02 24.98
C PHE A 98 -62.10 -10.71 23.62
N VAL A 99 -62.21 -12.04 23.61
CA VAL A 99 -62.21 -12.84 22.37
C VAL A 99 -63.60 -12.75 21.73
N PRO A 100 -63.71 -12.32 20.45
CA PRO A 100 -65.01 -12.24 19.77
C PRO A 100 -65.56 -13.66 19.48
N GLU A 101 -66.85 -13.86 19.67
CA GLU A 101 -67.50 -15.14 19.35
C GLU A 101 -67.71 -15.32 17.84
N CYS A 102 -67.62 -16.57 17.40
CA CYS A 102 -67.94 -17.00 16.04
C CYS A 102 -69.44 -17.27 15.94
N ASP A 103 -70.16 -16.51 15.12
CA ASP A 103 -71.61 -16.66 14.95
C ASP A 103 -71.97 -17.91 14.12
N VAL A 104 -71.08 -18.33 13.21
CA VAL A 104 -71.28 -19.46 12.30
C VAL A 104 -69.95 -20.20 12.10
N GLY A 105 -69.97 -21.52 12.21
CA GLY A 105 -68.81 -22.39 11.95
C GLY A 105 -68.05 -22.83 13.20
N GLU A 106 -66.94 -23.53 12.99
CA GLU A 106 -66.07 -24.03 14.05
C GLU A 106 -64.95 -23.01 14.34
N LYS A 107 -64.73 -22.69 15.63
CA LYS A 107 -63.60 -21.86 16.03
C LYS A 107 -62.29 -22.65 15.86
N LEU A 108 -61.43 -22.20 14.95
CA LEU A 108 -60.13 -22.85 14.71
C LEU A 108 -59.06 -22.46 15.75
N TRP A 109 -58.93 -21.16 16.07
CA TRP A 109 -58.07 -20.66 17.16
C TRP A 109 -58.45 -19.22 17.55
N ASP A 110 -57.92 -18.77 18.69
CA ASP A 110 -57.93 -17.38 19.13
C ASP A 110 -56.50 -16.86 19.37
N GLY A 111 -56.34 -15.54 19.45
CA GLY A 111 -55.03 -14.91 19.47
C GLY A 111 -55.08 -13.38 19.51
N TYR A 112 -53.93 -12.77 19.25
CA TYR A 112 -53.75 -11.32 19.19
C TYR A 112 -53.90 -10.78 17.77
N SER A 113 -54.40 -9.55 17.67
CA SER A 113 -54.62 -8.84 16.41
C SER A 113 -53.33 -8.20 15.91
N MET A 114 -52.65 -8.82 14.95
CA MET A 114 -51.46 -8.28 14.29
C MET A 114 -51.85 -7.43 13.09
N LEU A 115 -51.39 -6.17 13.07
CA LEU A 115 -51.63 -5.25 11.97
C LEU A 115 -50.51 -5.30 10.93
N TYR A 116 -49.27 -5.14 11.38
CA TYR A 116 -48.08 -5.16 10.53
C TYR A 116 -46.84 -5.52 11.35
N VAL A 117 -45.78 -5.89 10.65
CA VAL A 117 -44.42 -6.01 11.19
C VAL A 117 -43.51 -5.05 10.43
N GLU A 118 -42.51 -4.51 11.11
CA GLU A 118 -41.49 -3.67 10.51
C GLU A 118 -40.11 -4.22 10.84
N GLY A 119 -39.29 -4.42 9.81
CA GLY A 119 -37.92 -4.90 9.95
C GLY A 119 -37.08 -4.34 8.82
N ASN A 120 -35.84 -3.94 9.13
CA ASN A 120 -34.94 -3.26 8.20
C ASN A 120 -35.63 -2.08 7.47
N GLU A 121 -36.31 -1.21 8.24
CA GLU A 121 -37.01 -0.01 7.72
C GLU A 121 -38.10 -0.32 6.67
N LYS A 122 -38.61 -1.56 6.65
CA LYS A 122 -39.63 -2.01 5.71
C LYS A 122 -40.82 -2.60 6.45
N ALA A 123 -41.98 -2.00 6.22
CA ALA A 123 -43.25 -2.50 6.73
C ALA A 123 -43.81 -3.64 5.85
N HIS A 124 -44.37 -4.65 6.49
CA HIS A 124 -45.17 -5.69 5.87
C HIS A 124 -46.49 -5.85 6.63
N ASN A 125 -47.61 -5.59 5.95
CA ASN A 125 -48.95 -5.63 6.53
C ASN A 125 -49.58 -7.01 6.37
N GLN A 126 -50.52 -7.34 7.25
CA GLN A 126 -51.47 -8.43 7.04
C GLN A 126 -52.87 -7.85 6.94
N ASP A 127 -53.64 -8.33 5.97
CA ASP A 127 -55.05 -7.97 5.84
C ASP A 127 -55.81 -8.56 7.04
N LEU A 128 -56.57 -7.72 7.75
CA LEU A 128 -57.34 -8.10 8.94
C LEU A 128 -58.46 -9.11 8.63
N GLY A 129 -58.85 -9.28 7.37
CA GLY A 129 -59.76 -10.35 6.94
C GLY A 129 -59.09 -11.72 6.78
N HIS A 130 -57.76 -11.81 6.84
CA HIS A 130 -57.01 -13.04 6.62
C HIS A 130 -56.45 -13.62 7.92
N ALA A 131 -56.41 -14.95 8.02
CA ALA A 131 -55.93 -15.68 9.19
C ALA A 131 -54.55 -15.24 9.71
N GLY A 132 -53.69 -14.69 8.84
CA GLY A 132 -52.37 -14.16 9.20
C GLY A 132 -52.41 -12.97 10.17
N SER A 133 -53.53 -12.24 10.26
CA SER A 133 -53.70 -11.15 11.24
C SER A 133 -54.02 -11.63 12.65
N CYS A 134 -54.35 -12.92 12.86
CA CYS A 134 -54.67 -13.49 14.17
C CYS A 134 -53.54 -14.40 14.64
N VAL A 135 -52.56 -13.83 15.33
CA VAL A 135 -51.38 -14.56 15.83
C VAL A 135 -51.74 -15.24 17.14
N ARG A 136 -51.51 -16.55 17.23
CA ARG A 136 -51.82 -17.34 18.44
C ARG A 136 -51.18 -16.72 19.68
N LYS A 137 -51.94 -16.72 20.78
CA LYS A 137 -51.48 -16.31 22.10
C LYS A 137 -50.36 -17.20 22.63
#